data_AF-A0A4Q2Z4C8-F1
#
_entry.id   AF-A0A4Q2Z4C8-F1
#
_cell.length_a   1.000
_cell.length_b   1.000
_cell.length_c   1.000
_cell.angle_alpha   90.00
_cell.angle_beta   90.00
_cell.angle_gamma   90.00
#
_symmetry.space_group_name_H-M   'P 1'
#
loop_
_entity.id
_entity.type
_entity.pdbx_description
1 polymer ?
#
loop_
_entity_poly.entity_id
_entity_poly.type
_entity_poly.pdbx_seq_one_letter_code
_entity_poly.pdbx_strand_id
1 'polypeptide(L)'
;MAGRTPKNTTQDWIDAGQLMLIDEGIAGLKVDRLASRLGVSRGGFYHHFINRDEFLDQLVGHWEATCRFLPDEPPPVGPVEAIAWFDGAITRLIGSEGYDYHFDLAVREWARADTRVTWAVERTDRQRIEMLQKFFEAIGYRGEHAATRARIFYYHQIGYYAIGVRQNIAERRRNVKLYIDILWGAPALAAARVGDTMILEARAA
;
A
#
# COMPACT_ATOMS: atom_id res chain seq x y z
N MET A 1 36.64 1.53 26.53
CA MET A 1 36.37 2.40 25.37
C MET A 1 34.88 2.66 25.34
N ALA A 2 34.44 3.89 25.59
CA ALA A 2 33.02 4.22 25.66
C ALA A 2 32.38 4.10 24.26
N GLY A 3 31.38 3.23 24.14
CA GLY A 3 30.60 3.03 22.92
C GLY A 3 29.87 4.32 22.57
N ARG A 4 30.28 4.95 21.46
CA ARG A 4 29.60 6.14 20.95
C ARG A 4 28.29 5.67 20.31
N THR A 5 27.17 5.91 20.96
CA THR A 5 25.85 5.64 20.40
C THR A 5 25.74 6.36 19.05
N PRO A 6 25.39 5.67 17.96
CA PRO A 6 25.15 6.30 16.67
C PRO A 6 24.16 7.45 16.84
N LYS A 7 24.46 8.61 16.23
CA LYS A 7 23.63 9.81 16.35
C LYS A 7 22.26 9.67 15.66
N ASN A 8 22.10 8.61 14.87
CA ASN A 8 20.93 8.24 14.09
C ASN A 8 20.73 6.71 14.15
N THR A 9 19.50 6.27 13.99
CA THR A 9 19.06 4.86 13.98
C THR A 9 19.03 4.30 12.56
N THR A 10 18.93 2.98 12.43
CA THR A 10 18.67 2.33 11.13
C THR A 10 17.42 2.89 10.46
N GLN A 11 16.35 3.16 11.23
CA GLN A 11 15.10 3.70 10.70
C GLN A 11 15.28 5.11 10.13
N ASP A 12 16.09 5.98 10.76
CA ASP A 12 16.38 7.31 10.22
C ASP A 12 17.02 7.25 8.82
N TRP A 13 17.87 6.24 8.57
CA TRP A 13 18.45 6.02 7.24
C TRP A 13 17.43 5.51 6.23
N ILE A 14 16.54 4.61 6.65
CA ILE A 14 15.47 4.07 5.80
C ILE A 14 14.48 5.18 5.42
N ASP A 15 14.06 6.00 6.38
CA ASP A 15 13.16 7.14 6.14
C ASP A 15 13.78 8.16 5.20
N ALA A 16 15.08 8.50 5.40
CA ALA A 16 15.81 9.36 4.48
C ALA A 16 15.96 8.72 3.08
N GLY A 17 16.10 7.40 3.02
CA GLY A 17 16.11 6.60 1.80
C GLY A 17 14.81 6.67 1.04
N GLN A 18 13.68 6.45 1.71
CA GLN A 18 12.34 6.58 1.14
C GLN A 18 12.15 7.97 0.52
N LEU A 19 12.40 9.04 1.28
CA LEU A 19 12.25 10.41 0.79
C LEU A 19 13.13 10.68 -0.44
N MET A 20 14.40 10.25 -0.40
CA MET A 20 15.31 10.42 -1.53
C MET A 20 14.92 9.58 -2.75
N LEU A 21 14.35 8.39 -2.55
CA LEU A 21 13.83 7.55 -3.63
C LEU A 21 12.63 8.23 -4.31
N ILE A 22 11.73 8.81 -3.52
CA ILE A 22 10.56 9.56 -4.03
C ILE A 22 11.02 10.81 -4.82
N ASP A 23 11.93 11.59 -4.25
CA ASP A 23 12.35 12.88 -4.80
C ASP A 23 13.23 12.72 -6.06
N GLU A 24 14.08 11.70 -6.09
CA GLU A 24 15.21 11.62 -7.03
C GLU A 24 15.39 10.27 -7.73
N GLY A 25 14.54 9.30 -7.41
CA GLY A 25 14.63 7.94 -7.91
C GLY A 25 15.89 7.19 -7.44
N ILE A 26 16.02 5.94 -7.91
CA ILE A 26 17.10 5.04 -7.48
C ILE A 26 18.51 5.59 -7.77
N ALA A 27 18.65 6.42 -8.81
CA ALA A 27 19.92 7.04 -9.19
C ALA A 27 20.40 8.09 -8.17
N GLY A 28 19.47 8.75 -7.48
CA GLY A 28 19.76 9.71 -6.41
C GLY A 28 20.27 9.04 -5.13
N LEU A 29 19.90 7.77 -4.91
CA LEU A 29 20.10 7.02 -3.67
C LEU A 29 21.56 6.56 -3.47
N LYS A 30 22.41 7.49 -3.02
CA LYS A 30 23.86 7.29 -2.79
C LYS A 30 24.21 7.51 -1.31
N VAL A 31 25.12 6.68 -0.78
CA VAL A 31 25.51 6.71 0.65
C VAL A 31 25.99 8.10 1.10
N ASP A 32 26.85 8.77 0.31
CA ASP A 32 27.37 10.09 0.67
C ASP A 32 26.27 11.17 0.73
N ARG A 33 25.25 11.03 -0.13
CA ARG A 33 24.11 11.96 -0.17
C ARG A 33 23.16 11.72 1.00
N LEU A 34 22.89 10.46 1.34
CA LEU A 34 22.12 10.11 2.53
C LEU A 34 22.80 10.62 3.80
N ALA A 35 24.12 10.41 3.92
CA ALA A 35 24.90 10.89 5.05
C ALA A 35 24.83 12.42 5.16
N SER A 36 24.96 13.12 4.03
CA SER A 36 24.82 14.58 3.97
C SER A 36 23.43 15.04 4.39
N ARG A 37 22.36 14.38 3.91
CA ARG A 37 20.96 14.69 4.27
C ARG A 37 20.69 14.51 5.76
N LEU A 38 21.32 13.50 6.37
CA LEU A 38 21.21 13.20 7.80
C LEU A 38 22.20 13.99 8.69
N GLY A 39 23.08 14.81 8.10
CA GLY A 39 24.09 15.58 8.85
C GLY A 39 25.13 14.70 9.56
N VAL A 40 25.44 13.53 9.01
CA VAL A 40 26.40 12.56 9.56
C VAL A 40 27.49 12.22 8.53
N SER A 41 28.54 11.52 8.98
CA SER A 41 29.59 11.05 8.08
C SER A 41 29.18 9.78 7.33
N ARG A 42 29.84 9.52 6.20
CA ARG A 42 29.72 8.24 5.47
C ARG A 42 30.01 7.04 6.37
N GLY A 43 30.95 7.16 7.31
CA GLY A 43 31.27 6.11 8.29
C GLY A 43 30.07 5.74 9.17
N GLY A 44 29.17 6.69 9.45
CA GLY A 44 27.92 6.48 10.18
C GLY A 44 27.02 5.43 9.53
N PHE A 45 26.95 5.40 8.20
CA PHE A 45 26.15 4.44 7.45
C PHE A 45 26.59 2.99 7.72
N TYR A 46 27.91 2.75 7.74
CA TYR A 46 28.46 1.40 7.88
C TYR A 46 28.38 0.83 9.30
N HIS A 47 27.89 1.61 10.27
CA HIS A 47 27.48 1.07 11.57
C HIS A 47 26.10 0.41 11.52
N HIS A 48 25.27 0.73 10.53
CA HIS A 48 23.90 0.24 10.38
C HIS A 48 23.75 -0.76 9.24
N PHE A 49 24.55 -0.63 8.18
CA PHE A 49 24.50 -1.50 7.00
C PHE A 49 25.91 -1.90 6.57
N ILE A 50 26.12 -3.18 6.30
CA ILE A 50 27.36 -3.74 5.78
C ILE A 50 27.72 -3.10 4.43
N ASN A 51 26.73 -2.89 3.58
CA ASN A 51 26.91 -2.28 2.27
C ASN A 51 25.63 -1.59 1.75
N ARG A 52 25.71 -1.01 0.55
CA ARG A 52 24.55 -0.35 -0.08
C ARG A 52 23.45 -1.34 -0.45
N ASP A 53 23.79 -2.56 -0.85
CA ASP A 53 22.80 -3.54 -1.28
C ASP A 53 21.93 -4.02 -0.12
N GLU A 54 22.52 -4.20 1.07
CA GLU A 54 21.76 -4.50 2.30
C GLU A 54 20.79 -3.36 2.65
N PHE A 55 21.23 -2.11 2.54
CA PHE A 55 20.35 -0.96 2.74
C PHE A 55 19.20 -0.94 1.73
N LEU A 56 19.47 -1.24 0.47
CA LEU A 56 18.44 -1.33 -0.56
C LEU A 56 17.45 -2.46 -0.27
N ASP A 57 17.93 -3.64 0.14
CA ASP A 57 17.06 -4.76 0.52
C ASP A 57 16.18 -4.40 1.73
N GLN A 58 16.73 -3.71 2.73
CA GLN A 58 15.96 -3.21 3.87
C GLN A 58 14.95 -2.11 3.46
N LEU A 59 15.29 -1.26 2.49
CA LEU A 59 14.37 -0.25 1.97
C LEU A 59 13.20 -0.88 1.20
N VAL A 60 13.44 -1.96 0.45
CA VAL A 60 12.37 -2.77 -0.17
C VAL A 60 11.51 -3.42 0.90
N GLY A 61 12.11 -4.00 1.94
CA GLY A 61 11.38 -4.57 3.07
C GLY A 61 10.52 -3.53 3.79
N HIS A 62 11.04 -2.31 3.95
CA HIS A 62 10.27 -1.19 4.49
C HIS A 62 9.10 -0.82 3.60
N TRP A 63 9.29 -0.71 2.28
CA TRP A 63 8.21 -0.51 1.31
C TRP A 63 7.15 -1.61 1.39
N GLU A 64 7.56 -2.89 1.41
CA GLU A 64 6.65 -4.02 1.57
C GLU A 64 5.84 -3.86 2.87
N ALA A 65 6.45 -3.42 3.98
CA ALA A 65 5.79 -3.25 5.27
C ALA A 65 4.83 -2.05 5.31
N THR A 66 5.21 -0.89 4.76
CA THR A 66 4.48 0.37 4.96
C THR A 66 3.53 0.73 3.83
N CYS A 67 3.83 0.39 2.58
CA CYS A 67 2.98 0.76 1.44
C CYS A 67 1.74 -0.13 1.29
N ARG A 68 1.02 -0.44 2.37
CA ARG A 68 -0.17 -1.30 2.35
C ARG A 68 -1.44 -0.48 2.53
N PHE A 69 -2.26 -0.41 1.48
CA PHE A 69 -3.60 0.20 1.59
C PHE A 69 -4.68 -0.79 2.04
N LEU A 70 -4.44 -2.10 1.93
CA LEU A 70 -5.34 -3.13 2.48
C LEU A 70 -5.02 -3.37 3.96
N PRO A 71 -6.01 -3.78 4.79
CA PRO A 71 -5.76 -4.36 6.11
C PRO A 71 -4.80 -5.55 6.06
N ASP A 72 -4.11 -5.85 7.16
CA ASP A 72 -3.15 -6.95 7.22
C ASP A 72 -3.87 -8.31 7.23
N GLU A 73 -5.00 -8.36 7.93
CA GLU A 73 -5.87 -9.52 7.95
C GLU A 73 -6.65 -9.65 6.64
N PRO A 74 -6.90 -10.88 6.16
CA PRO A 74 -7.80 -11.09 5.03
C PRO A 74 -9.23 -10.63 5.38
N PRO A 75 -10.07 -10.34 4.36
CA PRO A 75 -11.45 -9.97 4.59
C PRO A 75 -12.20 -11.10 5.34
N PRO A 76 -13.07 -10.77 6.31
CA PRO A 76 -13.86 -11.76 7.04
C PRO A 76 -14.84 -12.52 6.13
N VAL A 77 -15.30 -13.68 6.63
CA VAL A 77 -16.37 -14.46 5.98
C VAL A 77 -17.71 -13.84 6.35
N GLY A 78 -18.30 -13.09 5.42
CA GLY A 78 -19.59 -12.43 5.61
C GLY A 78 -19.65 -11.12 4.84
N PRO A 79 -20.76 -10.81 4.14
CA PRO A 79 -20.82 -9.64 3.29
C PRO A 79 -20.68 -8.32 4.07
N VAL A 80 -21.22 -8.24 5.28
CA VAL A 80 -21.23 -7.00 6.08
C VAL A 80 -19.84 -6.66 6.60
N GLU A 81 -19.18 -7.64 7.21
CA GLU A 81 -17.85 -7.51 7.78
C GLU A 81 -16.79 -7.31 6.68
N ALA A 82 -16.96 -7.97 5.53
CA ALA A 82 -16.10 -7.75 4.37
C ALA A 82 -16.23 -6.33 3.80
N ILE A 83 -17.43 -5.75 3.80
CA ILE A 83 -17.65 -4.36 3.39
C ILE A 83 -16.95 -3.39 4.34
N ALA A 84 -17.09 -3.59 5.65
CA ALA A 84 -16.39 -2.77 6.65
C ALA A 84 -14.86 -2.88 6.51
N TRP A 85 -14.35 -4.08 6.23
CA TRP A 85 -12.94 -4.31 5.91
C TRP A 85 -12.48 -3.50 4.69
N PHE A 86 -13.30 -3.44 3.64
CA PHE A 86 -13.00 -2.68 2.43
C PHE A 86 -13.10 -1.16 2.65
N ASP A 87 -14.03 -0.69 3.47
CA ASP A 87 -14.12 0.73 3.86
C ASP A 87 -12.84 1.19 4.60
N GLY A 88 -12.27 0.31 5.43
CA GLY A 88 -10.94 0.51 6.02
C GLY A 88 -9.84 0.67 4.95
N ALA A 89 -9.87 -0.18 3.91
CA ALA A 89 -8.92 -0.08 2.80
C ALA A 89 -9.07 1.25 2.02
N ILE A 90 -10.30 1.66 1.73
CA ILE A 90 -10.58 2.93 1.04
C ILE A 90 -10.13 4.13 1.88
N THR A 91 -10.31 4.06 3.20
CA THR A 91 -9.87 5.11 4.12
C THR A 91 -8.35 5.29 4.06
N ARG A 92 -7.57 4.20 4.07
CA ARG A 92 -6.10 4.26 3.92
C ARG A 92 -5.67 4.73 2.53
N LEU A 93 -6.34 4.26 1.49
CA LEU A 93 -6.00 4.54 0.10
C LEU A 93 -6.23 6.00 -0.32
N ILE A 94 -7.29 6.63 0.23
CA ILE A 94 -7.69 8.00 -0.07
C ILE A 94 -7.26 8.99 1.00
N GLY A 95 -7.09 8.51 2.24
CA GLY A 95 -6.50 9.27 3.33
C GLY A 95 -4.98 9.43 3.17
N SER A 96 -4.40 10.27 4.02
CA SER A 96 -2.95 10.40 4.20
C SER A 96 -2.43 9.45 5.30
N GLU A 97 -3.21 8.43 5.67
CA GLU A 97 -2.90 7.54 6.79
C GLU A 97 -2.24 6.26 6.28
N GLY A 98 -0.93 6.18 6.48
CA GLY A 98 -0.15 4.94 6.35
C GLY A 98 0.27 4.57 4.92
N TYR A 99 -0.49 4.94 3.89
CA TYR A 99 -0.15 4.62 2.50
C TYR A 99 0.40 5.84 1.73
N ASP A 100 1.69 5.83 1.43
CA ASP A 100 2.33 6.80 0.54
C ASP A 100 2.45 6.23 -0.88
N TYR A 101 1.53 6.64 -1.77
CA TYR A 101 1.54 6.18 -3.16
C TYR A 101 2.75 6.68 -3.96
N HIS A 102 3.40 7.77 -3.53
CA HIS A 102 4.63 8.24 -4.18
C HIS A 102 5.76 7.25 -3.96
N PHE A 103 5.84 6.66 -2.75
CA PHE A 103 6.81 5.62 -2.46
C PHE A 103 6.53 4.34 -3.27
N ASP A 104 5.26 3.91 -3.35
CA ASP A 104 4.86 2.76 -4.18
C ASP A 104 5.23 2.97 -5.66
N LEU A 105 5.03 4.18 -6.20
CA LEU A 105 5.40 4.52 -7.56
C LEU A 105 6.93 4.49 -7.76
N ALA A 106 7.68 5.11 -6.86
CA ALA A 106 9.15 5.18 -6.96
C ALA A 106 9.80 3.78 -6.90
N VAL A 107 9.25 2.85 -6.09
CA VAL A 107 9.71 1.45 -6.06
C VAL A 107 9.35 0.71 -7.35
N ARG A 108 8.18 0.95 -7.93
CA ARG A 108 7.80 0.38 -9.24
C ARG A 108 8.69 0.90 -10.38
N GLU A 109 9.10 2.16 -10.32
CA GLU A 109 10.07 2.73 -11.27
C GLU A 109 11.44 2.09 -11.10
N TRP A 110 11.91 1.94 -9.86
CA TRP A 110 13.15 1.21 -9.55
C TRP A 110 13.10 -0.24 -10.04
N ALA A 111 11.98 -0.93 -9.89
CA ALA A 111 11.80 -2.31 -10.34
C ALA A 111 12.16 -2.53 -11.82
N ARG A 112 11.96 -1.53 -12.68
CA ARG A 112 12.31 -1.61 -14.12
C ARG A 112 13.79 -1.91 -14.39
N ALA A 113 14.66 -1.61 -13.43
CA ALA A 113 16.11 -1.80 -13.53
C ALA A 113 16.66 -2.85 -12.56
N ASP A 114 15.86 -3.39 -11.64
CA ASP A 114 16.31 -4.37 -10.63
C ASP A 114 15.32 -5.55 -10.52
N THR A 115 15.81 -6.75 -10.85
CA THR A 115 15.02 -7.99 -10.85
C THR A 115 14.57 -8.39 -9.44
N ARG A 116 15.36 -8.12 -8.39
CA ARG A 116 14.96 -8.44 -7.01
C ARG A 116 13.74 -7.61 -6.59
N VAL A 117 13.75 -6.34 -6.97
CA VAL A 117 12.65 -5.41 -6.70
C VAL A 117 11.44 -5.76 -7.56
N THR A 118 11.64 -6.17 -8.81
CA THR A 118 10.56 -6.73 -9.65
C THR A 118 9.84 -7.87 -8.94
N TRP A 119 10.58 -8.84 -8.39
CA TRP A 119 9.96 -9.95 -7.64
C TRP A 119 9.23 -9.48 -6.38
N ALA A 120 9.76 -8.48 -5.66
CA ALA A 120 9.07 -7.90 -4.51
C ALA A 120 7.74 -7.26 -4.91
N VAL A 121 7.74 -6.48 -6.00
CA VAL A 121 6.52 -5.88 -6.55
C VAL A 121 5.52 -6.95 -6.99
N GLU A 122 5.95 -7.96 -7.74
CA GLU A 122 5.07 -9.06 -8.18
C GLU A 122 4.44 -9.83 -7.01
N ARG A 123 5.21 -10.10 -5.95
CA ARG A 123 4.70 -10.78 -4.74
C ARG A 123 3.64 -9.92 -4.04
N THR A 124 3.93 -8.64 -3.83
CA THR A 124 3.03 -7.69 -3.18
C THR A 124 1.75 -7.49 -3.98
N ASP A 125 1.87 -7.37 -5.31
CA ASP A 125 0.72 -7.21 -6.21
C ASP A 125 -0.18 -8.44 -6.17
N ARG A 126 0.41 -9.65 -6.24
CA ARG A 126 -0.32 -10.92 -6.12
C ARG A 126 -1.07 -11.02 -4.79
N GLN A 127 -0.41 -10.73 -3.67
CA GLN A 127 -1.05 -10.76 -2.34
C GLN A 127 -2.26 -9.81 -2.26
N ARG A 128 -2.10 -8.57 -2.75
CA ARG A 128 -3.19 -7.58 -2.75
C ARG A 128 -4.36 -8.03 -3.63
N ILE A 129 -4.09 -8.59 -4.80
CA ILE A 129 -5.13 -9.12 -5.70
C ILE A 129 -5.85 -10.32 -5.06
N GLU A 130 -5.14 -11.23 -4.41
CA GLU A 130 -5.73 -12.38 -3.71
C GLU A 130 -6.65 -11.95 -2.57
N MET A 131 -6.26 -10.94 -1.78
CA MET A 131 -7.09 -10.39 -0.70
C MET A 131 -8.35 -9.73 -1.26
N LEU A 132 -8.22 -8.96 -2.34
CA LEU A 132 -9.36 -8.36 -3.03
C LEU A 132 -10.29 -9.42 -3.63
N GLN A 133 -9.75 -10.52 -4.15
CA GLN A 133 -10.55 -11.63 -4.65
C GLN A 133 -11.38 -12.25 -3.53
N LYS A 134 -10.77 -12.53 -2.37
CA LYS A 134 -11.49 -13.01 -1.17
C LYS A 134 -12.59 -12.05 -0.73
N PHE A 135 -12.35 -10.75 -0.85
CA PHE A 135 -13.36 -9.73 -0.55
C PHE A 135 -14.55 -9.85 -1.52
N PHE A 136 -14.30 -9.95 -2.83
CA PHE A 136 -15.37 -10.12 -3.81
C PHE A 136 -16.13 -11.45 -3.61
N GLU A 137 -15.44 -12.50 -3.19
CA GLU A 137 -16.07 -13.78 -2.82
C GLU A 137 -16.98 -13.64 -1.60
N ALA A 138 -16.54 -12.93 -0.56
CA ALA A 138 -17.30 -12.69 0.65
C ALA A 138 -18.61 -11.90 0.42
N ILE A 139 -18.64 -11.03 -0.59
CA ILE A 139 -19.85 -10.28 -0.98
C ILE A 139 -20.70 -11.00 -2.05
N GLY A 140 -20.38 -12.26 -2.37
CA GLY A 140 -21.25 -13.15 -3.17
C GLY A 140 -20.79 -13.44 -4.60
N TYR A 141 -19.63 -12.96 -5.04
CA TYR A 141 -19.05 -13.36 -6.33
C TYR A 141 -18.32 -14.71 -6.24
N ARG A 142 -18.10 -15.37 -7.39
CA ARG A 142 -17.38 -16.66 -7.44
C ARG A 142 -16.46 -16.76 -8.65
N GLY A 143 -15.38 -17.52 -8.49
CA GLY A 143 -14.44 -17.87 -9.57
C GLY A 143 -13.93 -16.64 -10.34
N GLU A 144 -13.93 -16.75 -11.67
CA GLU A 144 -13.42 -15.71 -12.57
C GLU A 144 -14.10 -14.34 -12.39
N HIS A 145 -15.35 -14.28 -11.94
CA HIS A 145 -16.02 -13.00 -11.69
C HIS A 145 -15.40 -12.24 -10.51
N ALA A 146 -15.07 -12.95 -9.42
CA ALA A 146 -14.40 -12.35 -8.26
C ALA A 146 -12.95 -11.96 -8.61
N ALA A 147 -12.21 -12.87 -9.24
CA ALA A 147 -10.82 -12.64 -9.67
C ALA A 147 -10.69 -11.46 -10.66
N THR A 148 -11.63 -11.33 -11.59
CA THR A 148 -11.65 -10.22 -12.56
C THR A 148 -11.96 -8.89 -11.89
N ARG A 149 -12.90 -8.85 -10.93
CA ARG A 149 -13.22 -7.62 -10.17
C ARG A 149 -12.06 -7.17 -9.29
N ALA A 150 -11.37 -8.12 -8.65
CA ALA A 150 -10.16 -7.85 -7.88
C ALA A 150 -9.10 -7.17 -8.75
N ARG A 151 -8.82 -7.73 -9.93
CA ARG A 151 -7.89 -7.15 -10.91
C ARG A 151 -8.33 -5.77 -11.39
N ILE A 152 -9.60 -5.59 -11.77
CA ILE A 152 -10.12 -4.29 -12.22
C ILE A 152 -9.93 -3.22 -11.13
N PHE A 153 -10.33 -3.51 -9.89
CA PHE A 153 -10.16 -2.56 -8.80
C PHE A 153 -8.67 -2.25 -8.58
N TYR A 154 -7.84 -3.28 -8.48
CA TYR A 154 -6.42 -3.13 -8.22
C TYR A 154 -5.70 -2.31 -9.31
N TYR A 155 -5.90 -2.67 -10.58
CA TYR A 155 -5.28 -1.96 -11.71
C TYR A 155 -5.82 -0.54 -11.88
N HIS A 156 -7.09 -0.31 -11.55
CA HIS A 156 -7.63 1.06 -11.51
C HIS A 156 -6.89 1.93 -10.49
N GLN A 157 -6.60 1.41 -9.28
CA GLN A 157 -5.87 2.19 -8.27
C GLN A 157 -4.42 2.44 -8.66
N ILE A 158 -3.71 1.41 -9.16
CA ILE A 158 -2.34 1.61 -9.66
C ILE A 158 -2.32 2.58 -10.84
N GLY A 159 -3.27 2.45 -11.78
CA GLY A 159 -3.42 3.34 -12.92
C GLY A 159 -3.65 4.79 -12.51
N TYR A 160 -4.45 5.02 -11.46
CA TYR A 160 -4.71 6.35 -10.89
C TYR A 160 -3.41 7.08 -10.53
N TYR A 161 -2.49 6.37 -9.88
CA TYR A 161 -1.19 6.91 -9.47
C TYR A 161 -0.22 6.99 -10.64
N ALA A 162 -0.16 5.95 -11.48
CA ALA A 162 0.79 5.85 -12.58
C ALA A 162 0.60 6.92 -13.66
N ILE A 163 -0.64 7.34 -13.93
CA ILE A 163 -0.92 8.41 -14.90
C ILE A 163 -0.89 9.82 -14.26
N GLY A 164 -0.60 9.90 -12.96
CA GLY A 164 -0.48 11.17 -12.24
C GLY A 164 -1.79 11.95 -12.14
N VAL A 165 -2.92 11.27 -11.92
CA VAL A 165 -4.23 11.93 -11.80
C VAL A 165 -4.19 12.96 -10.68
N ARG A 166 -4.29 14.24 -11.04
CA ARG A 166 -4.40 15.35 -10.07
C ARG A 166 -5.87 15.60 -9.74
N GLN A 167 -6.42 14.77 -8.87
CA GLN A 167 -7.75 14.96 -8.31
C GLN A 167 -7.61 15.27 -6.82
N ASN A 168 -8.37 16.24 -6.32
CA ASN A 168 -8.38 16.50 -4.88
C ASN A 168 -9.06 15.34 -4.12
N ILE A 169 -8.68 15.15 -2.86
CA ILE A 169 -9.18 14.06 -2.00
C ILE A 169 -10.72 14.09 -1.89
N ALA A 170 -11.33 15.27 -1.83
CA ALA A 170 -12.78 15.41 -1.71
C ALA A 170 -13.52 14.86 -2.93
N GLU A 171 -13.00 15.08 -4.13
CA GLU A 171 -13.56 14.55 -5.37
C GLU A 171 -13.35 13.04 -5.48
N ARG A 172 -12.17 12.53 -5.09
CA ARG A 172 -11.92 11.09 -5.04
C ARG A 172 -12.90 10.40 -4.09
N ARG A 173 -13.14 10.97 -2.90
CA ARG A 173 -14.15 10.48 -1.93
C ARG A 173 -15.56 10.48 -2.50
N ARG A 174 -15.99 11.54 -3.21
CA ARG A 174 -17.31 11.57 -3.85
C ARG A 174 -17.48 10.44 -4.87
N ASN A 175 -16.43 10.14 -5.63
CA ASN A 175 -16.48 9.11 -6.67
C ASN A 175 -16.43 7.68 -6.12
N VAL A 176 -15.99 7.46 -4.87
CA VAL A 176 -15.95 6.12 -4.24
C VAL A 176 -17.27 5.40 -4.39
N LYS A 177 -18.39 6.06 -4.08
CA LYS A 177 -19.71 5.44 -4.16
C LYS A 177 -20.04 4.96 -5.58
N LEU A 178 -19.71 5.76 -6.58
CA LEU A 178 -19.93 5.40 -7.99
C LEU A 178 -19.05 4.21 -8.41
N TYR A 179 -17.78 4.21 -8.02
CA TYR A 179 -16.89 3.07 -8.28
C TYR A 179 -17.37 1.80 -7.59
N ILE A 180 -17.83 1.90 -6.34
CA ILE A 180 -18.42 0.79 -5.59
C ILE A 180 -19.66 0.27 -6.30
N ASP A 181 -20.59 1.16 -6.66
CA ASP A 181 -21.83 0.78 -7.35
C ASP A 181 -21.54 0.04 -8.66
N ILE A 182 -20.57 0.52 -9.45
CA ILE A 182 -20.16 -0.08 -10.72
C ILE A 182 -19.42 -1.42 -10.52
N LEU A 183 -18.46 -1.48 -9.59
CA LEU A 183 -17.60 -2.65 -9.42
C LEU A 183 -18.29 -3.78 -8.65
N TRP A 184 -19.09 -3.43 -7.64
CA TRP A 184 -19.76 -4.39 -6.77
C TRP A 184 -21.12 -4.81 -7.33
N GLY A 185 -21.80 -3.97 -8.12
CA GLY A 185 -23.06 -4.30 -8.76
C GLY A 185 -24.24 -4.58 -7.80
N ALA A 186 -25.43 -4.73 -8.39
CA ALA A 186 -26.69 -4.86 -7.65
C ALA A 186 -26.76 -6.03 -6.63
N PRO A 187 -26.22 -7.23 -6.90
CA PRO A 187 -26.28 -8.34 -5.95
C PRO A 187 -25.53 -8.08 -4.65
N ALA A 188 -24.34 -7.47 -4.72
CA ALA A 188 -23.56 -7.13 -3.54
C ALA A 188 -24.19 -5.96 -2.76
N LEU A 189 -24.74 -4.97 -3.47
CA LEU A 189 -25.49 -3.87 -2.83
C LEU A 189 -26.76 -4.37 -2.12
N ALA A 190 -27.41 -5.42 -2.65
CA ALA A 190 -28.54 -6.05 -1.98
C ALA A 190 -28.11 -6.77 -0.69
N ALA A 191 -26.99 -7.49 -0.71
CA ALA A 191 -26.44 -8.14 0.48
C ALA A 191 -26.04 -7.13 1.57
N ALA A 192 -25.45 -5.99 1.18
CA ALA A 192 -25.11 -4.90 2.10
C ALA A 192 -26.34 -4.33 2.84
N ARG A 193 -27.44 -4.11 2.11
CA ARG A 193 -28.69 -3.56 2.66
C ARG A 193 -29.41 -4.50 3.62
N VAL A 194 -29.33 -5.81 3.39
CA VAL A 194 -29.89 -6.81 4.32
C VAL A 194 -29.11 -6.79 5.64
N GLY A 195 -27.79 -6.60 5.59
CA GLY A 195 -26.93 -6.45 6.76
C GLY A 195 -27.22 -5.22 7.61
N ASP A 196 -27.42 -4.05 6.99
CA ASP A 196 -27.82 -2.82 7.68
C ASP A 196 -29.15 -2.98 8.43
N THR A 197 -30.09 -3.73 7.85
CA THR A 197 -31.40 -3.99 8.47
C THR A 197 -31.26 -4.86 9.72
N MET A 198 -30.44 -5.91 9.67
CA MET A 198 -30.21 -6.78 10.84
C MET A 198 -29.40 -6.11 11.95
N ILE A 199 -28.45 -5.22 11.64
CA ILE A 199 -27.70 -4.45 12.64
C ILE A 199 -28.59 -3.43 13.35
N LEU A 200 -29.53 -2.79 12.63
CA LEU A 200 -30.49 -1.86 13.22
C LEU A 200 -31.49 -2.57 14.14
N GLU A 201 -31.97 -3.75 13.75
CA GLU A 201 -32.86 -4.57 14.59
C GLU A 201 -32.15 -5.09 15.84
N ALA A 202 -30.88 -5.51 15.74
CA ALA A 202 -30.08 -5.97 16.88
C ALA A 202 -29.69 -4.86 17.86
N ARG A 203 -29.72 -3.58 17.45
CA ARG A 203 -29.49 -2.41 18.31
C ARG A 203 -30.77 -1.83 18.92
N ALA A 204 -31.94 -2.27 18.44
CA ALA A 204 -33.25 -1.85 18.93
C ALA A 204 -33.86 -2.84 19.94
N ALA A 205 -33.21 -3.99 20.16
CA ALA A 205 -33.55 -5.01 21.16
C ALA A 205 -32.61 -4.91 22.37
#